data_AF-A2FZN6-F1
#
_entry.id   AF-A2FZN6-F1
#
_cell.length_a   1.000
_cell.length_b   1.000
_cell.length_c   1.000
_cell.angle_alpha   90.00
_cell.angle_beta   90.00
_cell.angle_gamma   90.00
#
_symmetry.space_group_name_H-M   'P 1'
#
loop_
_entity.id
_entity.type
_entity.pdbx_description
1 polymer ?
#
loop_
_entity_poly.entity_id
_entity_poly.type
_entity_poly.pdbx_seq_one_letter_code
_entity_poly.pdbx_strand_id
1 'polypeptide(L)'
;MLGSFEKSLFPQTIQGAWPINVAWKSYFGLFLEAFNPTNIANYYSNNHTEGDNNGKDFEIFYKGRKTNIHDFWGSLCGRLTGKYPFNSNVWSDIDKYAHDITLVYRNVTHYQNINDILTQSYNIAKDVVYVGVNEGEILSDEYVEKCYDVTSKQLASAAFSLADKQRTLGVVPPKIEYVKAPYSGSFLLGIWMLLLMFPFAIFIGWKAWSPRPRRTSANVRVLRESLLPTIN
;
A
#
# COMPACT_ATOMS: atom_id res chain seq x y z
N MET A 1 3.01 11.59 26.21
CA MET A 1 3.81 11.85 24.99
C MET A 1 2.91 12.24 23.81
N LEU A 2 1.94 11.41 23.41
CA LEU A 2 1.10 11.66 22.22
C LEU A 2 0.30 12.98 22.26
N GLY A 3 -0.25 13.38 23.42
CA GLY A 3 -0.97 14.66 23.53
C GLY A 3 -0.10 15.90 23.32
N SER A 4 1.21 15.83 23.62
CA SER A 4 2.16 16.91 23.28
C SER A 4 2.47 16.91 21.78
N PHE A 5 2.62 15.72 21.20
CA PHE A 5 2.83 15.53 19.77
C PHE A 5 1.64 16.05 18.95
N GLU A 6 0.41 15.79 19.37
CA GLU A 6 -0.81 16.33 18.74
C GLU A 6 -0.80 17.85 18.66
N LYS A 7 -0.39 18.54 19.74
CA LYS A 7 -0.26 20.00 19.75
C LYS A 7 0.77 20.52 18.75
N SER A 8 1.81 19.73 18.46
CA SER A 8 2.83 20.08 17.46
C SER A 8 2.38 19.85 16.01
N LEU A 9 1.21 19.25 15.77
CA LEU A 9 0.67 19.07 14.42
C LEU A 9 -0.05 20.32 13.90
N PHE A 10 -0.40 21.27 14.77
CA PHE A 10 -1.09 22.48 14.36
C PHE A 10 -0.19 23.39 13.51
N PRO A 11 -0.75 24.01 12.46
CA PRO A 11 0.01 24.73 11.44
C PRO A 11 0.63 25.99 12.04
N GLN A 12 1.91 25.88 12.41
CA GLN A 12 2.84 26.97 12.75
C GLN A 12 4.20 26.44 13.25
N THR A 13 4.28 25.17 13.67
CA THR A 13 5.49 24.59 14.28
C THR A 13 6.32 23.74 13.33
N ILE A 14 5.70 23.05 12.37
CA ILE A 14 6.38 22.19 11.39
C ILE A 14 6.30 22.85 10.01
N GLN A 15 7.46 23.21 9.45
CA GLN A 15 7.57 23.80 8.11
C GLN A 15 8.17 22.78 7.14
N GLY A 16 7.58 22.66 5.95
CA GLY A 16 8.05 21.77 4.88
C GLY A 16 7.19 20.53 4.65
N ALA A 17 7.05 20.14 3.38
CA ALA A 17 6.18 19.04 2.94
C ALA A 17 6.62 17.65 3.44
N TRP A 18 7.91 17.41 3.61
CA TRP A 18 8.39 16.12 4.11
C TRP A 18 8.19 15.98 5.63
N PRO A 19 8.62 16.94 6.48
CA PRO A 19 8.36 16.87 7.92
C PRO A 19 6.88 16.76 8.28
N ILE A 20 5.99 17.50 7.60
CA ILE A 20 4.54 17.40 7.87
C ILE A 20 3.97 16.02 7.52
N ASN A 21 4.43 15.41 6.42
CA ASN A 21 4.00 14.06 6.05
C ASN A 21 4.47 13.01 7.05
N VAL A 22 5.72 13.12 7.53
CA VAL A 22 6.25 12.24 8.57
C VAL A 22 5.45 12.42 9.86
N ALA A 23 5.20 13.67 10.26
CA ALA A 23 4.46 13.97 11.48
C ALA A 23 3.03 13.40 11.45
N TRP A 24 2.30 13.57 10.34
CA TRP A 24 0.98 12.97 10.18
C TRP A 24 1.00 11.44 10.20
N LYS A 25 1.94 10.83 9.49
CA LYS A 25 2.08 9.36 9.49
C LYS A 25 2.41 8.82 10.87
N SER A 26 3.34 9.45 11.59
CA SER A 26 3.68 9.10 12.97
C SER A 26 2.49 9.28 13.89
N TYR A 27 1.72 10.37 13.75
CA TYR A 27 0.54 10.61 14.58
C TYR A 27 -0.52 9.54 14.36
N PHE A 28 -0.90 9.30 13.10
CA PHE A 28 -1.93 8.32 12.78
C PHE A 28 -1.50 6.91 13.15
N GLY A 29 -0.23 6.54 12.91
CA GLY A 29 0.32 5.26 13.35
C GLY A 29 0.20 5.08 14.85
N LEU A 30 0.76 5.99 15.64
CA LEU A 30 0.73 5.91 17.11
C LEU A 30 -0.70 6.00 17.68
N PHE A 31 -1.57 6.81 17.08
CA PHE A 31 -2.97 6.93 17.50
C PHE A 31 -3.72 5.62 17.28
N LEU A 32 -3.53 4.95 16.14
CA LEU A 32 -4.15 3.65 15.87
C LEU A 32 -3.52 2.55 16.72
N GLU A 33 -2.21 2.57 16.92
CA GLU A 33 -1.51 1.62 17.78
C GLU A 33 -1.97 1.67 19.25
N ALA A 34 -2.46 2.82 19.71
CA ALA A 34 -2.99 2.97 21.07
C ALA A 34 -4.25 2.11 21.30
N PHE A 35 -4.98 1.73 20.25
CA PHE A 35 -6.14 0.83 20.35
C PHE A 35 -5.72 -0.64 20.50
N ASN A 36 -4.48 -1.00 20.13
CA ASN A 36 -4.01 -2.37 20.28
C ASN A 36 -3.68 -2.66 21.76
N PRO A 37 -4.42 -3.57 22.43
CA PRO A 37 -4.21 -3.84 23.84
C PRO A 37 -2.80 -4.35 24.18
N THR A 38 -2.16 -5.11 23.27
CA THR A 38 -0.80 -5.63 23.53
C THR A 38 0.25 -4.53 23.52
N ASN A 39 0.02 -3.40 22.84
CA ASN A 39 0.94 -2.27 22.85
C ASN A 39 0.94 -1.46 24.17
N ILE A 40 -0.08 -1.65 25.02
CA ILE A 40 -0.33 -0.79 26.19
C ILE A 40 -0.05 -1.49 27.52
N ALA A 41 -0.04 -2.83 27.55
CA ALA A 41 0.11 -3.59 28.78
C ALA A 41 1.25 -4.61 28.71
N ASN A 42 1.93 -4.80 29.85
CA ASN A 42 2.85 -5.89 30.12
C ASN A 42 2.19 -6.90 31.07
N TYR A 43 2.45 -8.18 30.84
CA TYR A 43 2.13 -9.24 31.79
C TYR A 43 3.30 -9.44 32.76
N TYR A 44 2.98 -9.53 34.05
CA TYR A 44 3.97 -9.75 35.11
C TYR A 44 3.70 -11.09 35.78
N SER A 45 4.75 -11.90 35.91
CA SER A 45 4.70 -13.20 36.58
C SER A 45 6.06 -13.55 37.18
N ASN A 46 6.17 -14.72 37.83
CA ASN A 46 7.45 -15.20 38.33
C ASN A 46 8.49 -15.41 37.21
N ASN A 47 8.04 -15.70 35.98
CA ASN A 47 8.90 -15.84 34.81
C ASN A 47 9.17 -14.50 34.11
N HIS A 48 8.32 -13.50 34.37
CA HIS A 48 8.31 -12.18 33.71
C HIS A 48 8.30 -11.08 34.77
N THR A 49 9.34 -11.00 35.61
CA THR A 49 9.39 -10.05 36.75
C THR A 49 9.47 -8.59 36.30
N GLU A 50 10.03 -8.34 35.12
CA GLU A 50 10.15 -7.00 34.53
C GLU A 50 9.06 -6.71 33.48
N GLY A 51 8.15 -7.68 33.26
CA GLY A 51 7.16 -7.65 32.20
C GLY A 51 7.57 -8.55 31.02
N ASP A 52 6.58 -8.99 30.24
CA ASP A 52 6.75 -9.87 29.08
C ASP A 52 7.01 -9.12 27.76
N ASN A 53 7.57 -7.91 27.84
CA ASN A 53 7.85 -7.05 26.71
C ASN A 53 6.63 -6.89 25.77
N ASN A 54 5.49 -6.52 26.36
CA ASN A 54 4.23 -6.26 25.68
C ASN A 54 3.67 -7.50 24.96
N GLY A 55 3.80 -8.68 25.57
CA GLY A 55 3.36 -9.95 24.99
C GLY A 55 4.34 -10.58 24.01
N LYS A 56 5.55 -10.05 23.84
CA LYS A 56 6.56 -10.59 22.92
C LYS A 56 7.29 -11.79 23.50
N ASP A 57 7.49 -11.79 24.81
CA ASP A 57 8.15 -12.89 25.51
C ASP A 57 7.14 -13.96 25.94
N PHE A 58 5.84 -13.66 25.89
CA PHE A 58 4.76 -14.60 26.14
C PHE A 58 4.49 -15.47 24.91
N GLU A 59 5.13 -16.64 24.87
CA GLU A 59 5.03 -17.57 23.74
C GLU A 59 3.74 -18.42 23.79
N ILE A 60 3.14 -18.67 22.63
CA ILE A 60 1.91 -19.48 22.45
C ILE A 60 1.97 -20.28 21.15
N PHE A 61 1.07 -21.25 20.99
CA PHE A 61 0.89 -22.00 19.75
C PHE A 61 -0.47 -21.71 19.12
N TYR A 62 -0.48 -21.32 17.84
CA TYR A 62 -1.68 -21.12 17.04
C TYR A 62 -1.57 -21.87 15.72
N LYS A 63 -2.55 -22.72 15.42
CA LYS A 63 -2.57 -23.58 14.20
C LYS A 63 -1.26 -24.36 14.00
N GLY A 64 -0.72 -24.91 15.08
CA GLY A 64 0.52 -25.70 15.08
C GLY A 64 1.81 -24.89 14.87
N ARG A 65 1.74 -23.55 14.88
CA ARG A 65 2.91 -22.67 14.76
C ARG A 65 3.13 -21.93 16.08
N LYS A 66 4.39 -21.89 16.50
CA LYS A 66 4.83 -21.06 17.61
C LYS A 66 4.79 -19.59 17.22
N THR A 67 4.20 -18.75 18.06
CA THR A 67 4.14 -17.29 17.95
C THR A 67 4.13 -16.69 19.35
N ASN A 68 4.00 -15.37 19.48
CA ASN A 68 3.83 -14.70 20.76
C ASN A 68 2.49 -13.95 20.78
N ILE A 69 1.99 -13.61 21.97
CA ILE A 69 0.71 -12.92 22.13
C ILE A 69 0.70 -11.59 21.37
N HIS A 70 1.81 -10.86 21.37
CA HIS A 70 1.93 -9.57 20.68
C HIS A 70 1.63 -9.66 19.19
N ASP A 71 2.32 -10.56 18.48
CA ASP A 71 2.18 -10.79 17.04
C ASP A 71 0.84 -11.42 16.69
N PHE A 72 0.33 -12.32 17.54
CA PHE A 72 -0.98 -12.93 17.36
C PHE A 72 -2.07 -11.86 17.36
N TRP A 73 -2.12 -10.99 18.38
CA TRP A 73 -3.09 -9.90 18.44
C TRP A 73 -2.85 -8.83 17.36
N GLY A 74 -1.59 -8.49 17.08
CA GLY A 74 -1.20 -7.53 16.05
C GLY A 74 -1.59 -7.97 14.63
N SER A 75 -1.69 -9.28 14.37
CA SER A 75 -2.16 -9.85 13.10
C SER A 75 -3.70 -10.04 13.04
N LEU A 76 -4.44 -9.36 13.91
CA LEU A 76 -5.89 -9.53 14.11
C LEU A 76 -6.24 -11.00 14.40
N CYS A 77 -5.50 -11.61 15.32
CA CYS A 77 -5.65 -12.99 15.76
C CYS A 77 -5.37 -13.98 14.61
N GLY A 78 -4.40 -13.63 13.74
CA GLY A 78 -4.02 -14.40 12.57
C GLY A 78 -5.00 -14.37 11.39
N ARG A 79 -5.93 -13.39 11.34
CA ARG A 79 -6.80 -13.19 10.16
C ARG A 79 -6.06 -12.53 9.00
N LEU A 80 -5.16 -11.59 9.30
CA LEU A 80 -4.36 -10.90 8.29
C LEU A 80 -2.93 -11.42 8.36
N THR A 81 -2.58 -12.33 7.45
CA THR A 81 -1.26 -12.98 7.41
C THR A 81 -0.47 -12.68 6.13
N GLY A 82 -0.91 -11.68 5.36
CA GLY A 82 -0.21 -11.21 4.18
C GLY A 82 1.22 -10.78 4.53
N LYS A 83 2.18 -11.12 3.67
CA LYS A 83 3.56 -10.62 3.78
C LYS A 83 3.70 -9.36 2.93
N TYR A 84 4.40 -8.37 3.46
CA TYR A 84 4.76 -7.17 2.70
C TYR A 84 5.82 -7.52 1.62
N PRO A 85 5.76 -6.91 0.41
CA PRO A 85 4.73 -5.99 -0.08
C PRO A 85 3.42 -6.72 -0.39
N PHE A 86 2.29 -6.12 0.02
CA PHE A 86 0.97 -6.70 -0.24
C PHE A 86 0.64 -6.66 -1.73
N ASN A 87 0.12 -7.78 -2.24
CA ASN A 87 -0.40 -7.87 -3.61
C ASN A 87 -1.88 -7.42 -3.65
N SER A 88 -2.45 -7.34 -4.86
CA SER A 88 -3.84 -6.90 -5.08
C SER A 88 -4.87 -7.74 -4.33
N ASN A 89 -4.62 -9.04 -4.15
CA ASN A 89 -5.57 -9.93 -3.47
C ASN A 89 -5.60 -9.63 -1.98
N VAL A 90 -4.44 -9.43 -1.36
CA VAL A 90 -4.34 -9.04 0.06
C VAL A 90 -5.04 -7.69 0.30
N TRP A 91 -4.85 -6.72 -0.59
CA TRP A 91 -5.57 -5.45 -0.49
C TRP A 91 -7.08 -5.61 -0.63
N SER A 92 -7.54 -6.44 -1.57
CA SER A 92 -8.97 -6.74 -1.72
C SER A 92 -9.57 -7.38 -0.46
N ASP A 93 -8.83 -8.27 0.20
CA ASP A 93 -9.27 -8.89 1.45
C ASP A 93 -9.34 -7.88 2.60
N ILE A 94 -8.34 -6.99 2.70
CA ILE A 94 -8.32 -5.89 3.68
C ILE A 94 -9.49 -4.93 3.44
N ASP A 95 -9.74 -4.53 2.19
CA ASP A 95 -10.83 -3.62 1.85
C ASP A 95 -12.20 -4.22 2.15
N LYS A 96 -12.39 -5.49 1.79
CA LYS A 96 -13.62 -6.22 2.13
C LYS A 96 -13.80 -6.30 3.64
N TYR A 97 -12.75 -6.67 4.37
CA TYR A 97 -12.81 -6.75 5.82
C TYR A 97 -13.12 -5.40 6.47
N ALA A 98 -12.47 -4.32 6.00
CA ALA A 98 -12.75 -2.96 6.45
C ALA A 98 -14.20 -2.54 6.16
N HIS A 99 -14.75 -2.91 4.99
CA HIS A 99 -16.15 -2.69 4.69
C HIS A 99 -17.08 -3.42 5.66
N ASP A 100 -16.87 -4.72 5.84
CA ASP A 100 -17.71 -5.57 6.68
C ASP A 100 -17.74 -5.09 8.14
N ILE A 101 -16.58 -4.74 8.73
CA ILE A 101 -16.54 -4.25 10.11
C ILE A 101 -17.26 -2.90 10.27
N THR A 102 -17.23 -2.03 9.25
CA THR A 102 -17.94 -0.73 9.34
C THR A 102 -19.45 -0.87 9.28
N LEU A 103 -19.95 -1.90 8.59
CA LEU A 103 -21.37 -2.23 8.57
C LEU A 103 -21.83 -2.83 9.89
N VAL A 104 -21.06 -3.79 10.42
CA VAL A 104 -21.39 -4.51 11.67
C VAL A 104 -21.26 -3.59 12.90
N TYR A 105 -20.20 -2.79 12.98
CA TYR A 105 -19.87 -1.97 14.15
C TYR A 105 -20.13 -0.48 13.95
N ARG A 106 -21.21 -0.14 13.24
CA ARG A 106 -21.55 1.26 12.93
C ARG A 106 -21.75 2.15 14.16
N ASN A 107 -22.22 1.58 15.26
CA ASN A 107 -22.54 2.29 16.51
C ASN A 107 -21.52 2.01 17.63
N VAL A 108 -20.28 1.73 17.26
CA VAL A 108 -19.22 1.48 18.25
C VAL A 108 -18.80 2.77 18.94
N THR A 109 -18.32 2.66 20.18
CA THR A 109 -17.75 3.79 20.90
C THR A 109 -16.54 4.36 20.16
N HIS A 110 -16.51 5.67 20.05
CA HIS A 110 -15.48 6.45 19.41
C HIS A 110 -14.93 7.45 20.43
N TYR A 111 -13.61 7.58 20.45
CA TYR A 111 -12.89 8.26 21.51
C TYR A 111 -12.17 9.49 20.95
N GLN A 112 -12.34 10.63 21.63
CA GLN A 112 -11.64 11.87 21.27
C GLN A 112 -10.35 12.06 22.06
N ASN A 113 -10.29 11.47 23.26
CA ASN A 113 -9.19 11.61 24.18
C ASN A 113 -8.33 10.34 24.16
N ILE A 114 -7.02 10.52 24.00
CA ILE A 114 -6.06 9.41 24.00
C ILE A 114 -6.02 8.68 25.34
N ASN A 115 -6.24 9.36 26.47
CA ASN A 115 -6.21 8.71 27.78
C ASN A 115 -7.35 7.69 27.90
N ASP A 116 -8.53 7.99 27.36
CA ASP A 116 -9.67 7.07 27.38
C ASP A 116 -9.38 5.83 26.52
N ILE A 117 -8.72 6.02 25.37
CA ILE A 117 -8.26 4.92 24.50
C ILE A 117 -7.27 4.03 25.27
N LEU A 118 -6.24 4.63 25.88
CA LEU A 118 -5.23 3.89 26.64
C LEU A 118 -5.84 3.12 27.82
N THR A 119 -6.75 3.74 28.56
CA THR A 119 -7.47 3.06 29.65
C THR A 119 -8.33 1.90 29.13
N GLN A 120 -9.04 2.10 28.03
CA GLN A 120 -9.85 1.04 27.42
C GLN A 120 -8.98 -0.13 26.94
N SER A 121 -7.89 0.14 26.22
CA SER A 121 -6.98 -0.87 25.70
C SER A 121 -6.24 -1.61 26.82
N TYR A 122 -5.86 -0.91 27.90
CA TYR A 122 -5.32 -1.55 29.09
C TYR A 122 -6.33 -2.51 29.74
N ASN A 123 -7.59 -2.09 29.89
CA ASN A 123 -8.64 -2.95 30.45
C ASN A 123 -8.88 -4.18 29.56
N ILE A 124 -8.87 -4.03 28.24
CA ILE A 124 -8.97 -5.17 27.31
C ILE A 124 -7.77 -6.10 27.47
N ALA A 125 -6.56 -5.57 27.61
CA ALA A 125 -5.39 -6.40 27.85
C ALA A 125 -5.52 -7.24 29.13
N LYS A 126 -5.95 -6.60 30.22
CA LYS A 126 -6.12 -7.23 31.53
C LYS A 126 -7.26 -8.25 31.56
N ASP A 127 -8.39 -7.94 30.93
CA ASP A 127 -9.64 -8.71 31.06
C ASP A 127 -9.87 -9.71 29.91
N VAL A 128 -9.11 -9.57 28.82
CA VAL A 128 -9.27 -10.40 27.62
C VAL A 128 -7.95 -11.01 27.14
N VAL A 129 -6.91 -10.21 26.91
CA VAL A 129 -5.68 -10.72 26.26
C VAL A 129 -5.01 -11.80 27.09
N TYR A 130 -4.75 -11.53 28.37
CA TYR A 130 -4.02 -12.47 29.24
C TYR A 130 -4.94 -13.40 30.05
N VAL A 131 -6.26 -13.32 29.86
CA VAL A 131 -7.23 -14.12 30.63
C VAL A 131 -7.47 -15.45 29.95
N GLY A 132 -7.22 -16.53 30.68
CA GLY A 132 -7.47 -17.90 30.20
C GLY A 132 -6.44 -18.37 29.19
N VAL A 133 -5.26 -17.72 29.14
CA VAL A 133 -4.13 -18.16 28.33
C VAL A 133 -2.87 -18.37 29.18
N ASN A 134 -2.19 -19.49 28.97
CA ASN A 134 -0.89 -19.79 29.57
C ASN A 134 0.23 -19.84 28.55
N GLU A 135 1.44 -19.53 29.01
CA GLU A 135 2.65 -19.59 28.20
C GLU A 135 2.94 -21.02 27.72
N GLY A 136 3.28 -21.15 26.45
CA GLY A 136 3.59 -22.42 25.79
C GLY A 136 2.37 -23.27 25.41
N GLU A 137 1.15 -22.80 25.66
CA GLU A 137 -0.05 -23.58 25.35
C GLU A 137 -0.57 -23.37 23.92
N ILE A 138 -1.44 -24.28 23.47
CA ILE A 138 -2.18 -24.14 22.23
C ILE A 138 -3.45 -23.33 22.51
N LEU A 139 -3.63 -22.23 21.78
CA LEU A 139 -4.82 -21.38 21.94
C LEU A 139 -6.10 -22.18 21.67
N SER A 140 -7.09 -22.03 22.56
CA SER A 140 -8.42 -22.59 22.36
C SER A 140 -9.19 -21.83 21.29
N ASP A 141 -10.10 -22.52 20.60
CA ASP A 141 -10.98 -21.89 19.60
C ASP A 141 -11.84 -20.78 20.22
N GLU A 142 -12.28 -20.95 21.47
CA GLU A 142 -13.05 -19.94 22.21
C GLU A 142 -12.25 -18.65 22.39
N TYR A 143 -10.96 -18.75 22.75
CA TYR A 143 -10.09 -17.59 22.89
C TYR A 143 -9.89 -16.88 21.55
N VAL A 144 -9.70 -17.66 20.47
CA VAL A 144 -9.52 -17.12 19.11
C VAL A 144 -10.78 -16.36 18.65
N GLU A 145 -11.97 -16.92 18.85
CA GLU A 145 -13.24 -16.26 18.50
C GLU A 145 -13.47 -14.99 19.32
N LYS A 146 -13.18 -15.02 20.63
CA LYS A 146 -13.23 -13.82 21.47
C LYS A 146 -12.25 -12.75 20.99
N CYS A 147 -11.05 -13.15 20.58
CA CYS A 147 -10.05 -12.27 19.99
C CYS A 147 -10.57 -11.65 18.69
N TYR A 148 -11.24 -12.41 17.82
CA TYR A 148 -11.85 -11.90 16.59
C TYR A 148 -12.89 -10.82 16.86
N ASP A 149 -13.84 -11.05 17.77
CA ASP A 149 -14.85 -10.06 18.13
C ASP A 149 -14.22 -8.77 18.66
N VAL A 150 -13.32 -8.89 19.63
CA VAL A 150 -12.69 -7.74 20.29
C VAL A 150 -11.81 -6.94 19.35
N THR A 151 -10.96 -7.59 18.55
CA THR A 151 -10.09 -6.88 17.59
C THR A 151 -10.89 -6.21 16.48
N SER A 152 -12.01 -6.80 16.04
CA SER A 152 -12.90 -6.16 15.05
C SER A 152 -13.56 -4.90 15.62
N LYS A 153 -14.06 -4.96 16.86
CA LYS A 153 -14.62 -3.81 17.58
C LYS A 153 -13.58 -2.70 17.77
N GLN A 154 -12.38 -3.05 18.24
CA GLN A 154 -11.30 -2.09 18.44
C GLN A 154 -10.86 -1.43 17.14
N LEU A 155 -10.76 -2.18 16.04
CA LEU A 155 -10.41 -1.62 14.74
C LEU A 155 -11.47 -0.65 14.21
N ALA A 156 -12.76 -1.00 14.37
CA ALA A 156 -13.86 -0.10 14.03
C ALA A 156 -13.82 1.18 14.90
N SER A 157 -13.68 1.05 16.22
CA SER A 157 -13.51 2.17 17.14
C SER A 157 -12.35 3.07 16.74
N ALA A 158 -11.20 2.49 16.40
CA ALA A 158 -10.01 3.21 15.99
C ALA A 158 -10.27 4.01 14.71
N ALA A 159 -10.91 3.41 13.70
CA ALA A 159 -11.23 4.05 12.44
C ALA A 159 -12.20 5.24 12.62
N PHE A 160 -13.30 5.06 13.36
CA PHE A 160 -14.25 6.14 13.62
C PHE A 160 -13.64 7.27 14.47
N SER A 161 -12.88 6.91 15.50
CA SER A 161 -12.17 7.88 16.35
C SER A 161 -11.16 8.70 15.56
N LEU A 162 -10.42 8.06 14.66
CA LEU A 162 -9.46 8.72 13.78
C LEU A 162 -10.17 9.67 12.80
N ALA A 163 -11.29 9.24 12.21
CA ALA A 163 -12.07 10.08 11.30
C ALA A 163 -12.58 11.36 11.99
N ASP A 164 -13.09 11.25 13.23
CA ASP A 164 -13.50 12.42 14.00
C ASP A 164 -12.32 13.31 14.40
N LYS A 165 -11.19 12.70 14.75
CA LYS A 165 -9.97 13.44 15.09
C LYS A 165 -9.44 14.22 13.88
N GLN A 166 -9.46 13.64 12.68
CA GLN A 166 -9.06 14.34 11.44
C GLN A 166 -9.93 15.57 11.16
N ARG A 167 -11.25 15.49 11.41
CA ARG A 167 -12.16 16.64 11.30
C ARG A 167 -11.78 17.74 12.28
N THR A 168 -11.51 17.37 13.54
CA THR A 168 -11.12 18.32 14.60
C THR A 168 -9.79 19.01 14.30
N LEU A 169 -8.83 18.27 13.74
CA LEU A 169 -7.51 18.81 13.38
C LEU A 169 -7.53 19.65 12.10
N GLY A 170 -8.68 19.78 11.44
CA GLY A 170 -8.79 20.54 10.19
C GLY A 170 -7.93 19.95 9.08
N VAL A 171 -7.66 18.64 9.10
CA VAL A 171 -6.97 17.94 8.02
C VAL A 171 -7.92 17.95 6.84
N VAL A 172 -7.82 19.01 6.03
CA VAL A 172 -8.43 19.01 4.71
C VAL A 172 -7.66 17.96 3.92
N PRO A 173 -8.30 16.86 3.46
CA PRO A 173 -7.61 15.93 2.59
C PRO A 173 -7.02 16.77 1.45
N PRO A 174 -5.71 16.67 1.18
CA PRO A 174 -5.15 17.40 0.06
C PRO A 174 -6.03 17.06 -1.13
N LYS A 175 -6.53 18.08 -1.86
CA LYS A 175 -7.15 17.82 -3.15
C LYS A 175 -6.13 16.97 -3.89
N ILE A 176 -6.50 15.72 -4.17
CA ILE A 176 -5.66 14.85 -4.99
C ILE A 176 -5.77 15.45 -6.38
N GLU A 177 -4.99 16.50 -6.62
CA GLU A 177 -4.62 16.86 -7.95
C GLU A 177 -3.78 15.68 -8.40
N TYR A 178 -4.37 14.86 -9.26
CA TYR A 178 -3.59 13.99 -10.11
C TYR A 178 -2.67 14.92 -10.88
N VAL A 179 -1.47 15.17 -10.33
CA VAL A 179 -0.36 15.70 -11.10
C VAL A 179 -0.26 14.68 -12.21
N LYS A 180 -0.79 15.03 -13.39
CA LYS A 180 -0.57 14.24 -14.60
C LYS A 180 0.93 14.05 -14.61
N ALA A 181 1.38 12.83 -14.36
CA ALA A 181 2.81 12.55 -14.27
C ALA A 181 3.40 13.21 -15.51
N PRO A 182 4.34 14.17 -15.37
CA PRO A 182 4.94 14.78 -16.54
C PRO A 182 5.38 13.63 -17.41
N TYR A 183 4.94 13.62 -18.68
CA TYR A 183 5.27 12.56 -19.61
C TYR A 183 6.73 12.22 -19.40
N SER A 184 7.04 10.96 -19.03
CA SER A 184 8.40 10.60 -18.67
C SER A 184 9.32 11.03 -19.80
N GLY A 185 10.54 11.50 -19.49
CA GLY A 185 11.47 11.91 -20.54
C GLY A 185 11.63 10.84 -21.62
N SER A 186 11.50 9.56 -21.24
CA SER A 186 11.44 8.41 -22.15
C SER A 186 10.21 8.35 -23.06
N PHE A 187 9.01 8.74 -22.60
CA PHE A 187 7.81 8.80 -23.44
C PHE A 187 7.91 9.90 -24.50
N LEU A 188 8.39 11.09 -24.11
CA LEU A 188 8.64 12.18 -25.06
C LEU A 188 9.70 11.78 -26.10
N LEU A 189 10.80 11.16 -25.66
CA LEU A 189 11.83 10.63 -26.55
C LEU A 189 11.25 9.60 -27.53
N GLY A 190 10.37 8.70 -27.06
CA GLY A 190 9.70 7.70 -27.89
C GLY A 190 8.81 8.31 -28.98
N ILE A 191 8.03 9.35 -28.64
CA ILE A 191 7.24 10.10 -29.63
C ILE A 191 8.16 10.77 -30.65
N TRP A 192 9.24 11.40 -30.22
CA TRP A 192 10.20 12.04 -31.13
C TRP A 192 10.87 11.03 -32.07
N MET A 193 11.25 9.85 -31.58
CA MET A 193 11.80 8.80 -32.43
C MET A 193 10.78 8.29 -33.44
N LEU A 194 9.51 8.10 -33.04
CA LEU A 194 8.44 7.72 -33.96
C LEU A 194 8.21 8.76 -35.06
N LEU A 195 8.16 10.05 -34.69
CA LEU A 195 8.00 11.14 -35.65
C LEU A 195 9.19 11.25 -36.62
N LEU A 196 10.41 10.97 -36.15
CA LEU A 196 11.61 10.92 -37.01
C LEU A 196 11.62 9.72 -37.96
N MET A 197 11.12 8.56 -37.53
CA MET A 197 11.08 7.35 -38.35
C MET A 197 9.94 7.31 -39.35
N PHE A 198 8.85 8.04 -39.09
CA PHE A 198 7.64 8.02 -39.91
C PHE A 198 7.87 8.41 -41.40
N PRO A 199 8.62 9.48 -41.73
CA PRO A 199 8.94 9.80 -43.13
C PRO A 199 9.77 8.72 -43.82
N PHE A 200 10.67 8.07 -43.08
CA PHE A 200 11.51 7.01 -43.60
C PHE A 200 10.70 5.75 -43.93
N ALA A 201 9.72 5.40 -43.06
CA ALA A 201 8.78 4.32 -43.33
C ALA A 201 7.91 4.61 -44.56
N ILE A 202 7.42 5.85 -44.73
CA ILE A 202 6.70 6.27 -45.94
C ILE A 202 7.58 6.14 -47.17
N PHE A 203 8.84 6.59 -47.11
CA PHE A 203 9.77 6.51 -48.23
C PHE A 203 10.07 5.05 -48.64
N ILE A 204 10.30 4.17 -47.66
CA ILE A 204 10.51 2.74 -47.92
C ILE A 204 9.26 2.12 -48.55
N GLY A 205 8.07 2.40 -48.00
CA GLY A 205 6.80 1.91 -48.55
C GLY A 205 6.57 2.38 -49.99
N TRP A 206 6.80 3.67 -50.25
CA TRP A 206 6.71 4.25 -51.59
C TRP A 206 7.70 3.62 -52.57
N LYS A 207 8.96 3.42 -52.15
CA LYS A 207 9.99 2.78 -52.99
C LYS A 207 9.71 1.31 -53.26
N ALA A 208 9.17 0.58 -52.27
CA ALA A 208 8.77 -0.81 -52.43
C ALA A 208 7.60 -0.99 -53.40
N TRP A 209 6.68 -0.02 -53.42
CA TRP A 209 5.48 -0.06 -54.27
C TRP A 209 5.65 0.61 -55.64
N SER A 210 6.68 1.44 -55.80
CA SER A 210 6.99 2.09 -57.07
C SER A 210 7.40 1.02 -58.11
N PRO A 211 6.73 0.96 -59.28
CA PRO A 211 7.03 -0.02 -60.30
C PRO A 211 8.50 0.14 -60.71
N ARG A 212 9.26 -0.97 -60.65
CA ARG A 212 10.67 -0.95 -61.10
C ARG A 212 10.68 -0.48 -62.55
N PRO A 213 11.57 0.47 -62.91
CA PRO A 213 11.71 0.88 -64.30
C PRO A 213 11.97 -0.37 -65.13
N ARG A 214 11.09 -0.67 -66.09
CA ARG A 214 11.30 -1.76 -67.03
C ARG A 214 12.66 -1.50 -67.67
N ARG A 215 13.63 -2.39 -67.48
CA ARG A 215 14.87 -2.38 -68.26
C ARG A 215 14.45 -2.45 -69.72
N THR A 216 14.42 -1.31 -70.41
CA THR A 216 14.32 -1.28 -71.85
C THR A 216 15.58 -1.93 -72.37
N SER A 217 15.45 -3.15 -72.90
CA SER A 217 16.47 -3.82 -73.69
C SER A 217 16.78 -2.93 -74.90
N ALA A 218 17.77 -2.05 -74.77
CA ALA A 218 18.24 -1.25 -75.88
C ALA A 218 18.95 -2.18 -76.88
N ASN A 219 18.23 -2.50 -77.95
CA ASN A 219 18.66 -2.69 -79.33
C ASN A 219 20.14 -3.07 -79.55
N VAL A 220 20.40 -4.38 -79.51
CA VAL A 220 21.44 -5.02 -80.32
C VAL A 220 20.82 -5.31 -81.69
N ARG A 221 21.03 -4.45 -82.69
CA ARG A 221 20.68 -4.55 -84.15
C ARG A 221 20.40 -3.13 -84.67
N VAL A 222 20.88 -2.60 -85.79
CA VAL A 222 21.51 -3.09 -87.02
C VAL A 222 22.34 -1.92 -87.55
N LEU A 223 23.63 -2.10 -87.83
CA LEU A 223 24.34 -1.29 -88.83
C LEU A 223 24.99 -2.28 -89.80
N ARG A 224 24.16 -2.74 -90.74
CA ARG A 224 24.58 -3.41 -91.97
C ARG A 224 24.04 -2.56 -93.10
N GLU A 225 24.86 -2.39 -94.13
CA GLU A 225 24.50 -1.92 -95.47
C GLU A 225 24.43 -0.40 -95.69
N SER A 226 25.57 0.16 -96.09
CA SER A 226 25.62 0.95 -97.34
C SER A 226 27.03 0.87 -97.92
N LEU A 227 27.25 -0.24 -98.62
CA LEU A 227 28.39 -0.49 -99.51
C LEU A 227 28.06 0.09 -100.89
N LEU A 228 29.09 0.68 -101.53
CA LEU A 228 29.32 0.81 -102.98
C LEU A 228 28.70 2.06 -103.69
N PRO A 229 29.17 2.42 -104.90
CA PRO A 229 30.31 3.34 -105.11
C PRO A 229 30.04 4.35 -106.25
N THR A 230 30.93 5.31 -106.53
CA THR A 230 31.08 5.82 -107.91
C THR A 230 32.47 6.38 -108.17
N ILE A 231 33.03 5.88 -109.26
CA ILE A 231 34.26 6.24 -109.94
C ILE A 231 33.98 7.46 -110.84
N ASN A 232 34.90 8.44 -110.85
CA ASN A 232 35.50 9.07 -112.04
C ASN A 232 36.56 10.08 -111.61
#